data_AF-A0A7S0J022-F1
#
_entry.id   AF-A0A7S0J022-F1
#
_cell.length_a   1.000
_cell.length_b   1.000
_cell.length_c   1.000
_cell.angle_alpha   90.00
_cell.angle_beta   90.00
_cell.angle_gamma   90.00
#
_symmetry.space_group_name_H-M   'P 1'
#
loop_
_entity.id
_entity.type
_entity.pdbx_description
1 polymer ?
#
loop_
_entity_poly.entity_id
_entity_poly.type
_entity_poly.pdbx_seq_one_letter_code
_entity_poly.pdbx_strand_id
1 'polypeptide(L)'
;MSGESRRVLPSLAWLAIAIGPSETSAYYAGLTARSAARRARVARMSALGQYSIGVDVGTGSARAGVVDVRTGALVGVHKQSIKMWTPLADFYEQSSADIWDAVCTSVRGAVEEAGITPAQVCGIAFDATCSLVCIDESNAPVGIDPQSPDEDERNVIVWLDHRANKQAAQINALGHARLRTVGGVISPEMEVPKMLWLKEQMPAAFARV
;
A
#
# COMPACT_ATOMS: atom_id res chain seq x y z
N MET A 1 3.56 -7.58 72.79
CA MET A 1 4.93 -7.32 73.30
C MET A 1 5.85 -7.38 72.08
N SER A 2 6.03 -6.25 71.38
CA SER A 2 7.08 -5.23 71.59
C SER A 2 8.48 -5.69 71.18
N GLY A 3 9.07 -5.00 70.20
CA GLY A 3 10.52 -4.69 70.20
C GLY A 3 11.41 -5.27 69.10
N GLU A 4 11.54 -4.51 68.01
CA GLU A 4 12.77 -4.07 67.30
C GLU A 4 13.95 -4.99 66.88
N SER A 5 14.25 -4.86 65.57
CA SER A 5 15.55 -4.52 64.92
C SER A 5 16.70 -5.54 64.86
N ARG A 6 17.07 -5.96 63.62
CA ARG A 6 18.32 -5.59 62.92
C ARG A 6 18.45 -6.30 61.54
N ARG A 7 18.97 -5.56 60.56
CA ARG A 7 19.31 -6.02 59.19
C ARG A 7 20.48 -6.99 59.18
N VAL A 8 20.50 -7.97 58.26
CA VAL A 8 21.72 -8.47 57.59
C VAL A 8 21.37 -9.01 56.18
N LEU A 9 21.98 -8.44 55.13
CA LEU A 9 22.19 -9.07 53.81
C LEU A 9 23.51 -9.88 53.88
N PRO A 10 23.62 -11.06 53.24
CA PRO A 10 24.38 -11.15 51.98
C PRO A 10 23.83 -12.26 51.04
N SER A 11 24.06 -12.30 49.73
CA SER A 11 25.37 -12.41 49.09
C SER A 11 25.24 -12.24 47.55
N LEU A 12 26.00 -11.30 46.99
CA LEU A 12 26.31 -11.21 45.55
C LEU A 12 27.84 -11.18 45.34
N ALA A 13 28.60 -11.75 46.28
CA ALA A 13 30.05 -11.61 46.32
C ALA A 13 30.83 -12.70 45.54
N TRP A 14 30.18 -13.57 44.77
CA TRP A 14 30.89 -14.69 44.10
C TRP A 14 31.08 -14.56 42.59
N LEU A 15 30.72 -13.45 41.95
CA LEU A 15 30.89 -13.28 40.51
C LEU A 15 31.80 -12.11 40.10
N ALA A 16 32.88 -11.86 40.87
CA ALA A 16 33.85 -10.81 40.54
C ALA A 16 35.32 -11.27 40.53
N ILE A 17 35.62 -12.55 40.73
CA ILE A 17 37.00 -13.06 40.78
C ILE A 17 37.20 -14.13 39.71
N ALA A 18 37.15 -13.75 38.43
CA ALA A 18 37.59 -14.62 37.32
C ALA A 18 37.84 -13.87 36.00
N ILE A 19 38.05 -12.55 36.00
CA ILE A 19 38.22 -11.77 34.77
C ILE A 19 39.34 -10.75 35.01
N GLY A 20 40.46 -10.89 34.30
CA GLY A 20 41.63 -10.01 34.47
C GLY A 20 41.34 -8.54 34.12
N PRO A 21 42.22 -7.59 34.52
CA PRO A 21 42.02 -6.15 34.26
C PRO A 21 41.91 -5.78 32.77
N SER A 22 42.40 -6.62 31.86
CA SER A 22 42.23 -6.46 30.40
C SER A 22 40.87 -6.92 29.88
N GLU A 23 40.25 -7.92 30.51
CA GLU A 23 38.99 -8.53 30.05
C GLU A 23 37.75 -7.83 30.63
N THR A 24 37.88 -7.20 31.80
CA THR A 24 36.85 -6.32 32.38
C THR A 24 36.61 -5.08 31.51
N SER A 25 37.66 -4.49 30.95
CA SER A 25 37.55 -3.35 30.03
C SER A 25 36.76 -3.70 28.75
N ALA A 26 37.02 -4.88 28.17
CA ALA A 26 36.29 -5.37 26.99
C ALA A 26 34.82 -5.70 27.27
N TYR A 27 34.49 -6.23 28.46
CA TYR A 27 33.10 -6.53 28.85
C TYR A 27 32.28 -5.25 29.07
N TYR A 28 32.83 -4.26 29.80
CA TYR A 28 32.19 -2.96 29.96
C TYR A 28 32.11 -2.17 28.63
N ALA A 29 33.14 -2.24 27.78
CA ALA A 29 33.10 -1.69 26.42
C ALA A 29 32.03 -2.37 25.54
N GLY A 30 31.83 -3.68 25.69
CA GLY A 30 30.77 -4.44 25.00
C GLY A 30 29.36 -4.07 25.49
N LEU A 31 29.18 -3.82 26.79
CA LEU A 31 27.93 -3.32 27.38
C LEU A 31 27.65 -1.86 26.98
N THR A 32 28.67 -1.00 26.91
CA THR A 32 28.52 0.38 26.43
C THR A 32 28.28 0.45 24.93
N ALA A 33 28.91 -0.39 24.12
CA ALA A 33 28.67 -0.49 22.68
C ALA A 33 27.28 -1.07 22.36
N ARG A 34 26.83 -2.13 23.05
CA ARG A 34 25.46 -2.68 22.91
C ARG A 34 24.40 -1.68 23.38
N SER A 35 24.67 -0.91 24.43
CA SER A 35 23.77 0.15 24.89
C SER A 35 23.80 1.38 23.99
N ALA A 36 24.92 1.71 23.35
CA ALA A 36 25.04 2.79 22.37
C ALA A 36 24.34 2.43 21.05
N ALA A 37 24.49 1.20 20.55
CA ALA A 37 23.76 0.71 19.39
C ALA A 37 22.25 0.62 19.65
N ARG A 38 21.84 0.22 20.86
CA ARG A 38 20.43 0.22 21.28
C ARG A 38 19.90 1.65 21.45
N ARG A 39 20.67 2.57 22.03
CA ARG A 39 20.31 4.01 22.11
C ARG A 39 20.25 4.64 20.73
N ALA A 40 21.17 4.33 19.83
CA ALA A 40 21.15 4.79 18.45
C ALA A 40 19.95 4.21 17.67
N ARG A 41 19.59 2.95 17.89
CA ARG A 41 18.39 2.33 17.31
C ARG A 41 17.10 2.93 17.87
N VAL A 42 17.03 3.17 19.18
CA VAL A 42 15.87 3.83 19.82
C VAL A 42 15.79 5.30 19.40
N ALA A 43 16.91 6.02 19.33
CA ALA A 43 16.99 7.39 18.83
C ALA A 43 16.62 7.47 17.33
N ARG A 44 16.99 6.47 16.54
CA ARG A 44 16.63 6.35 15.12
C ARG A 44 15.17 5.94 14.93
N MET A 45 14.60 5.13 15.85
CA MET A 45 13.16 4.84 15.91
C MET A 45 12.34 6.03 16.41
N SER A 46 12.90 6.88 17.29
CA SER A 46 12.26 8.14 17.69
C SER A 46 12.46 9.26 16.67
N ALA A 47 13.39 9.10 15.71
CA ALA A 47 13.64 10.02 14.61
C ALA A 47 12.97 9.62 13.28
N LEU A 48 12.50 8.36 13.18
CA LEU A 48 11.57 7.96 12.12
C LEU A 48 10.22 8.62 12.42
N GLY A 49 9.59 9.20 11.39
CA GLY A 49 8.25 9.79 11.50
C GLY A 49 7.29 8.88 12.29
N GLN A 50 6.44 9.49 13.11
CA GLN A 50 5.55 8.77 14.04
C GLN A 50 4.29 8.24 13.35
N TYR A 51 4.09 8.57 12.07
CA TYR A 51 2.87 8.26 11.34
C TYR A 51 3.16 7.62 9.99
N SER A 52 2.27 6.74 9.54
CA SER A 52 2.23 6.21 8.18
C SER A 52 0.89 6.52 7.54
N ILE A 53 0.85 6.63 6.22
CA ILE A 53 -0.41 6.84 5.47
C ILE A 53 -0.76 5.56 4.71
N GLY A 54 -1.99 5.09 4.88
CA GLY A 54 -2.60 4.09 4.00
C GLY A 54 -3.55 4.78 3.02
N VAL A 55 -3.44 4.44 1.73
CA VAL A 55 -4.34 4.91 0.67
C VAL A 55 -5.07 3.71 0.07
N ASP A 56 -6.41 3.75 0.13
CA ASP A 56 -7.31 2.74 -0.45
C ASP A 56 -8.10 3.37 -1.60
N VAL A 57 -7.83 2.91 -2.83
CA VAL A 57 -8.56 3.30 -4.04
C VAL A 57 -9.64 2.26 -4.34
N GLY A 58 -10.80 2.44 -3.71
CA GLY A 58 -11.98 1.62 -3.94
C GLY A 58 -12.76 2.03 -5.20
N THR A 59 -13.83 1.28 -5.50
CA THR A 59 -14.65 1.52 -6.70
C THR A 59 -15.25 2.93 -6.79
N GLY A 60 -15.73 3.50 -5.68
CA GLY A 60 -16.46 4.77 -5.71
C GLY A 60 -15.72 5.96 -5.11
N SER A 61 -14.55 5.74 -4.50
CA SER A 61 -13.80 6.80 -3.81
C SER A 61 -12.37 6.36 -3.50
N ALA A 62 -11.44 7.31 -3.55
CA ALA A 62 -10.15 7.18 -2.89
C ALA A 62 -10.30 7.57 -1.41
N ARG A 63 -9.56 6.88 -0.53
CA ARG A 63 -9.53 7.12 0.91
C ARG A 63 -8.08 7.17 1.35
N ALA A 64 -7.79 8.02 2.34
CA ALA A 64 -6.51 8.00 3.01
C ALA A 64 -6.72 8.00 4.53
N GLY A 65 -5.87 7.26 5.22
CA GLY A 65 -5.83 7.17 6.68
C GLY A 65 -4.43 7.40 7.21
N VAL A 66 -4.29 8.29 8.19
CA VAL A 66 -3.05 8.49 8.94
C VAL A 66 -3.06 7.57 10.15
N VAL A 67 -2.04 6.72 10.28
CA VAL A 67 -1.90 5.74 11.36
C VAL A 67 -0.69 6.08 12.21
N ASP A 68 -0.86 6.17 13.52
CA ASP A 68 0.24 6.26 14.48
C ASP A 68 0.98 4.91 14.53
N VAL A 69 2.25 4.89 14.14
CA VAL A 69 3.02 3.64 13.97
C VAL A 69 3.37 2.96 15.30
N ARG A 70 3.26 3.68 16.42
CA ARG A 70 3.58 3.16 17.76
C ARG A 70 2.39 2.45 18.38
N THR A 71 1.18 2.94 18.10
CA THR A 71 -0.07 2.49 18.71
C THR A 71 -0.95 1.70 17.74
N GLY A 72 -0.77 1.89 16.43
CA GLY A 72 -1.68 1.40 15.39
C GLY A 72 -2.99 2.19 15.29
N ALA A 73 -3.13 3.30 16.01
CA ALA A 73 -4.34 4.10 16.01
C ALA A 73 -4.50 4.89 14.71
N LEU A 74 -5.71 4.91 14.16
CA LEU A 74 -6.10 5.77 13.05
C LEU A 74 -6.39 7.17 13.61
N VAL A 75 -5.58 8.16 13.24
CA VAL A 75 -5.61 9.51 13.83
C VAL A 75 -6.15 10.58 12.89
N GLY A 76 -6.39 10.26 11.62
CA GLY A 76 -7.08 11.12 10.67
C GLY A 76 -7.49 10.34 9.43
N VAL A 77 -8.66 10.66 8.86
CA VAL A 77 -9.21 9.97 7.69
C VAL A 77 -9.84 10.98 6.75
N HIS A 78 -9.63 10.83 5.46
CA HIS A 78 -10.39 11.59 4.47
C HIS A 78 -10.71 10.73 3.27
N LYS A 79 -11.79 11.08 2.57
CA LYS A 79 -12.23 10.40 1.36
C LYS A 79 -12.64 11.39 0.29
N GLN A 80 -12.40 11.03 -0.96
CA GLN A 80 -12.83 11.79 -2.13
C GLN A 80 -13.47 10.83 -3.14
N SER A 81 -14.67 11.18 -3.61
CA SER A 81 -15.38 10.37 -4.62
C SER A 81 -14.59 10.31 -5.92
N ILE A 82 -14.66 9.17 -6.60
CA ILE A 82 -14.10 8.95 -7.94
C ILE A 82 -15.27 8.81 -8.90
N LYS A 83 -15.19 9.47 -10.05
CA LYS A 83 -16.20 9.44 -11.10
C LYS A 83 -16.22 8.07 -11.78
N MET A 84 -17.42 7.58 -12.07
CA MET A 84 -17.67 6.30 -12.77
C MET A 84 -18.51 6.59 -14.01
N TRP A 85 -18.12 6.03 -15.14
CA TRP A 85 -18.89 6.03 -16.38
C TRP A 85 -19.40 4.63 -16.70
N THR A 86 -20.61 4.55 -17.26
CA THR A 86 -21.23 3.30 -17.71
C THR A 86 -21.83 3.50 -19.12
N PRO A 87 -21.00 3.53 -20.17
CA PRO A 87 -21.46 3.89 -21.53
C PRO A 87 -22.41 2.86 -22.12
N LEU A 88 -22.22 1.59 -21.78
CA LEU A 88 -22.97 0.44 -22.27
C LEU A 88 -23.21 -0.54 -21.13
N ALA A 89 -24.12 -1.49 -21.32
CA ALA A 89 -24.24 -2.63 -20.42
C ALA A 89 -22.90 -3.37 -20.32
N ASP A 90 -22.52 -3.77 -19.12
CA ASP A 90 -21.24 -4.44 -18.77
C ASP A 90 -19.98 -3.57 -18.88
N PHE A 91 -20.09 -2.29 -19.26
CA PHE A 91 -18.96 -1.37 -19.38
C PHE A 91 -18.91 -0.45 -18.16
N TYR A 92 -17.78 -0.46 -17.45
CA TYR A 92 -17.50 0.37 -16.28
C TYR A 92 -16.12 0.97 -16.39
N GLU A 93 -16.09 2.30 -16.36
CA GLU A 93 -14.89 3.06 -16.71
C GLU A 93 -14.61 4.17 -15.72
N GLN A 94 -13.32 4.47 -15.54
CA GLN A 94 -12.83 5.56 -14.71
C GLN A 94 -11.72 6.33 -15.43
N SER A 95 -11.26 7.41 -14.79
CA SER A 95 -10.11 8.19 -15.23
C SER A 95 -8.98 8.05 -14.24
N SER A 96 -7.77 7.75 -14.72
CA SER A 96 -6.59 7.69 -13.86
C SER A 96 -6.22 9.07 -13.29
N ALA A 97 -6.53 10.14 -14.01
CA ALA A 97 -6.31 11.52 -13.55
C ALA A 97 -7.26 11.87 -12.39
N ASP A 98 -8.56 11.58 -12.55
CA ASP A 98 -9.56 11.77 -11.48
C ASP A 98 -9.24 10.94 -10.23
N ILE A 99 -8.82 9.68 -10.42
CA ILE A 99 -8.36 8.81 -9.32
C ILE A 99 -7.17 9.45 -8.58
N TRP A 100 -6.17 9.94 -9.31
CA TRP A 100 -4.97 10.52 -8.71
C TRP A 100 -5.28 11.83 -7.96
N ASP A 101 -6.15 12.67 -8.51
CA ASP A 101 -6.63 13.88 -7.85
C ASP A 101 -7.42 13.56 -6.57
N ALA A 102 -8.25 12.52 -6.61
CA ALA A 102 -8.99 12.03 -5.45
C ALA A 102 -8.06 11.47 -4.36
N VAL A 103 -7.02 10.72 -4.74
CA VAL A 103 -5.95 10.26 -3.84
C VAL A 103 -5.24 11.44 -3.19
N CYS A 104 -4.78 12.40 -3.99
CA CYS A 104 -4.08 13.58 -3.49
C CYS A 104 -4.93 14.40 -2.52
N THR A 105 -6.21 14.57 -2.83
CA THR A 105 -7.18 15.26 -1.97
C THR A 105 -7.41 14.50 -0.67
N SER A 106 -7.56 13.17 -0.73
CA SER A 106 -7.72 12.33 0.45
C SER A 106 -6.49 12.36 1.35
N VAL A 107 -5.28 12.25 0.79
CA VAL A 107 -4.05 12.31 1.59
C VAL A 107 -3.92 13.67 2.30
N ARG A 108 -4.14 14.78 1.60
CA ARG A 108 -4.09 16.12 2.20
C ARG A 108 -5.11 16.28 3.33
N GLY A 109 -6.36 15.88 3.09
CA GLY A 109 -7.41 15.96 4.10
C GLY A 109 -7.13 15.09 5.34
N ALA A 110 -6.59 13.89 5.16
CA ALA A 110 -6.28 13.00 6.28
C ALA A 110 -5.11 13.54 7.13
N VAL A 111 -4.11 14.16 6.50
CA VAL A 111 -2.99 14.83 7.19
C VAL A 111 -3.47 16.05 7.98
N GLU A 112 -4.36 16.86 7.40
CA GLU A 112 -4.97 18.00 8.06
C GLU A 112 -5.83 17.56 9.27
N GLU A 113 -6.68 16.55 9.09
CA GLU A 113 -7.51 16.00 10.17
C GLU A 113 -6.67 15.42 11.32
N ALA A 114 -5.56 14.74 10.99
CA ALA A 114 -4.63 14.23 11.99
C ALA A 114 -3.85 15.32 12.74
N GLY A 115 -3.85 16.57 12.26
CA GLY A 115 -3.11 17.68 12.85
C GLY A 115 -1.60 17.49 12.82
N ILE A 116 -1.07 16.76 11.83
CA ILE A 116 0.37 16.47 11.70
C ILE A 116 1.00 17.24 10.53
N THR A 117 2.33 17.33 10.55
CA THR A 117 3.11 17.84 9.42
C THR A 117 3.61 16.71 8.52
N PRO A 118 3.81 16.94 7.20
CA PRO A 118 4.35 15.91 6.31
C PRO A 118 5.70 15.32 6.75
N ALA A 119 6.53 16.10 7.45
CA ALA A 119 7.81 15.65 7.98
C ALA A 119 7.69 14.56 9.07
N GLN A 120 6.50 14.37 9.64
CA GLN A 120 6.22 13.33 10.64
C GLN A 120 5.74 12.02 10.01
N VAL A 121 5.55 11.96 8.70
CA VAL A 121 5.13 10.75 7.98
C VAL A 121 6.38 9.95 7.58
N CYS A 122 6.49 8.71 8.04
CA CYS A 122 7.62 7.83 7.76
C CYS A 122 7.42 6.91 6.54
N GLY A 123 6.19 6.83 6.00
CA GLY A 123 5.89 5.97 4.87
C GLY A 123 4.45 6.13 4.39
N ILE A 124 4.23 5.75 3.13
CA ILE A 124 2.92 5.69 2.49
C ILE A 124 2.77 4.32 1.81
N ALA A 125 1.58 3.74 1.90
CA ALA A 125 1.20 2.50 1.24
C ALA A 125 -0.06 2.73 0.43
N PHE A 126 -0.16 2.02 -0.70
CA PHE A 126 -1.29 2.10 -1.62
C PHE A 126 -1.88 0.71 -1.82
N ASP A 127 -3.20 0.64 -1.77
CA ASP A 127 -4.01 -0.44 -2.27
C ASP A 127 -5.09 0.12 -3.21
N ALA A 128 -5.53 -0.71 -4.15
CA ALA A 128 -6.51 -0.31 -5.15
C ALA A 128 -7.28 -1.54 -5.63
N THR A 129 -8.45 -1.30 -6.21
CA THR A 129 -9.11 -2.31 -7.05
C THR A 129 -8.17 -2.81 -8.16
N CYS A 130 -8.31 -4.07 -8.57
CA CYS A 130 -7.59 -4.63 -9.73
C CYS A 130 -8.24 -4.20 -11.04
N SER A 131 -8.23 -2.88 -11.28
CA SER A 131 -8.69 -2.26 -12.52
C SER A 131 -7.50 -2.08 -13.47
N LEU A 132 -7.76 -2.05 -14.78
CA LEU A 132 -6.74 -1.91 -15.81
C LEU A 132 -6.60 -0.45 -16.23
N VAL A 133 -5.44 0.16 -16.01
CA VAL A 133 -5.13 1.52 -16.47
C VAL A 133 -4.38 1.47 -17.80
N CYS A 134 -4.85 2.20 -18.82
CA CYS A 134 -4.22 2.32 -20.13
C CYS A 134 -3.55 3.69 -20.27
N ILE A 135 -2.25 3.68 -20.55
CA ILE A 135 -1.42 4.87 -20.77
C ILE A 135 -0.42 4.60 -21.88
N ASP A 136 0.08 5.66 -22.52
CA ASP A 136 1.13 5.56 -23.53
C ASP A 136 2.55 5.67 -22.92
N GLU A 137 3.59 5.61 -23.76
CA GLU A 137 5.00 5.73 -23.35
C GLU A 137 5.34 7.05 -22.63
N SER A 138 4.52 8.08 -22.81
CA SER A 138 4.66 9.39 -22.14
C SER A 138 3.89 9.48 -20.82
N ASN A 139 3.24 8.38 -20.40
CA ASN A 139 2.26 8.31 -19.31
C ASN A 139 0.99 9.14 -19.55
N ALA A 140 0.68 9.48 -20.80
CA ALA A 140 -0.59 10.11 -21.11
C ALA A 140 -1.72 9.05 -21.14
N PRO A 141 -2.94 9.38 -20.68
CA PRO A 141 -4.09 8.50 -20.78
C PRO A 141 -4.36 8.02 -22.21
N VAL A 142 -4.75 6.75 -22.37
CA VAL A 142 -5.21 6.18 -23.64
C VAL A 142 -6.66 5.74 -23.47
N GLY A 143 -7.58 6.36 -24.22
CA GLY A 143 -9.02 6.13 -24.13
C GLY A 143 -9.41 4.68 -24.43
N ILE A 144 -10.35 4.14 -23.62
CA ILE A 144 -10.85 2.77 -23.73
C ILE A 144 -12.36 2.67 -23.98
N ASP A 145 -13.03 3.80 -24.30
CA ASP A 145 -14.45 3.81 -24.65
C ASP A 145 -14.66 3.71 -26.17
N PRO A 146 -15.30 2.65 -26.68
CA PRO A 146 -15.64 2.56 -28.10
C PRO A 146 -16.74 3.57 -28.54
N GLN A 147 -17.52 4.13 -27.61
CA GLN A 147 -18.51 5.18 -27.93
C GLN A 147 -17.87 6.57 -28.09
N SER A 148 -16.68 6.78 -27.50
CA SER A 148 -15.92 8.04 -27.55
C SER A 148 -14.42 7.78 -27.79
N PRO A 149 -14.03 7.28 -28.98
CA PRO A 149 -12.66 6.84 -29.25
C PRO A 149 -11.61 7.98 -29.24
N ASP A 150 -12.06 9.23 -29.31
CA ASP A 150 -11.21 10.43 -29.25
C ASP A 150 -11.09 11.00 -27.81
N GLU A 151 -11.78 10.42 -26.83
CA GLU A 151 -11.73 10.85 -25.42
C GLU A 151 -10.76 9.99 -24.60
N ASP A 152 -9.56 10.52 -24.36
CA ASP A 152 -8.54 9.82 -23.57
C ASP A 152 -8.76 9.87 -22.06
N GLU A 153 -9.66 10.73 -21.55
CA GLU A 153 -9.93 10.86 -20.11
C GLU A 153 -10.37 9.53 -19.49
N ARG A 154 -11.11 8.71 -20.25
CA ARG A 154 -11.66 7.43 -19.83
C ARG A 154 -10.71 6.32 -20.21
N ASN A 155 -9.69 6.12 -19.39
CA ASN A 155 -8.57 5.23 -19.66
C ASN A 155 -8.43 4.08 -18.66
N VAL A 156 -9.44 3.85 -17.80
CA VAL A 156 -9.43 2.77 -16.83
C VAL A 156 -10.60 1.82 -17.08
N ILE A 157 -10.31 0.54 -17.34
CA ILE A 157 -11.33 -0.53 -17.33
C ILE A 157 -11.47 -1.04 -15.90
N VAL A 158 -12.61 -0.79 -15.28
CA VAL A 158 -12.84 -1.09 -13.86
C VAL A 158 -12.85 -2.60 -13.62
N TRP A 159 -12.44 -3.05 -12.43
CA TRP A 159 -12.39 -4.47 -12.07
C TRP A 159 -13.69 -5.22 -12.40
N LEU A 160 -14.85 -4.63 -12.07
CA LEU A 160 -16.19 -5.22 -12.28
C LEU A 160 -16.72 -5.13 -13.73
N ASP A 161 -15.92 -4.61 -14.66
CA ASP A 161 -16.26 -4.56 -16.08
C ASP A 161 -16.24 -5.97 -16.71
N HIS A 162 -17.32 -6.30 -17.42
CA HIS A 162 -17.55 -7.62 -18.02
C HIS A 162 -17.52 -7.58 -19.56
N ARG A 163 -17.03 -6.50 -20.18
CA ARG A 163 -16.93 -6.36 -21.66
C ARG A 163 -16.14 -7.51 -22.30
N ALA A 164 -15.21 -8.10 -21.56
CA ALA A 164 -14.31 -9.16 -22.00
C ALA A 164 -14.86 -10.59 -21.81
N ASN A 165 -16.17 -10.77 -21.61
CA ASN A 165 -16.81 -12.08 -21.46
C ASN A 165 -16.47 -13.06 -22.61
N LYS A 166 -16.51 -12.58 -23.86
CA LYS A 166 -16.17 -13.39 -25.03
C LYS A 166 -14.71 -13.84 -25.00
N GLN A 167 -13.80 -12.95 -24.63
CA GLN A 167 -12.36 -13.20 -24.57
C GLN A 167 -12.01 -14.16 -23.43
N ALA A 168 -12.66 -14.04 -22.26
CA ALA A 168 -12.51 -15.00 -21.18
C ALA A 168 -12.93 -16.42 -21.62
N ALA A 169 -14.07 -16.55 -22.32
CA ALA A 169 -14.51 -17.84 -22.86
C ALA A 169 -13.53 -18.42 -23.89
N GLN A 170 -13.00 -17.59 -24.79
CA GLN A 170 -11.97 -17.99 -25.75
C GLN A 170 -10.70 -18.50 -25.06
N ILE A 171 -10.21 -17.78 -24.04
CA ILE A 171 -9.02 -18.17 -23.26
C ILE A 171 -9.26 -19.49 -22.52
N ASN A 172 -10.43 -19.65 -21.90
CA ASN A 172 -10.79 -20.88 -21.19
C ASN A 172 -10.83 -22.10 -22.12
N ALA A 173 -11.33 -21.93 -23.35
CA ALA A 173 -11.40 -23.00 -24.34
C ALA A 173 -10.01 -23.53 -24.77
N LEU A 174 -8.93 -22.77 -24.57
CA LEU A 174 -7.57 -23.21 -24.88
C LEU A 174 -7.06 -24.31 -23.93
N GLY A 175 -7.66 -24.47 -22.74
CA GLY A 175 -7.22 -25.45 -21.76
C GLY A 175 -5.77 -25.25 -21.29
N HIS A 176 -5.25 -24.02 -21.37
CA HIS A 176 -3.84 -23.73 -21.11
C HIS A 176 -3.46 -24.05 -19.66
N ALA A 177 -2.29 -24.66 -19.45
CA ALA A 177 -1.82 -25.12 -18.14
C ALA A 177 -1.82 -24.04 -17.03
N ARG A 178 -1.67 -22.76 -17.43
CA ARG A 178 -1.70 -21.61 -16.50
C ARG A 178 -3.08 -21.37 -15.88
N LEU A 179 -4.17 -21.84 -16.48
CA LEU A 179 -5.51 -21.70 -15.89
C LEU A 179 -5.62 -22.37 -14.52
N ARG A 180 -4.77 -23.37 -14.23
CA ARG A 180 -4.70 -24.00 -12.90
C ARG A 180 -4.36 -23.02 -11.78
N THR A 181 -3.67 -21.91 -12.07
CA THR A 181 -3.33 -20.91 -11.04
C THR A 181 -4.53 -20.04 -10.64
N VAL A 182 -5.63 -20.08 -11.41
CA VAL A 182 -6.87 -19.33 -11.15
C VAL A 182 -8.07 -20.25 -10.95
N GLY A 183 -7.85 -21.52 -10.59
CA GLY A 183 -8.94 -22.49 -10.37
C GLY A 183 -9.51 -23.14 -11.64
N GLY A 184 -8.83 -23.02 -12.78
CA GLY A 184 -9.18 -23.68 -14.04
C GLY A 184 -10.04 -22.84 -14.98
N VAL A 185 -10.63 -21.74 -14.51
CA VAL A 185 -11.49 -20.84 -15.29
C VAL A 185 -11.09 -19.40 -15.00
N ILE A 186 -10.64 -18.67 -16.02
CA ILE A 186 -10.33 -17.24 -15.91
C ILE A 186 -11.64 -16.42 -15.92
N SER A 187 -11.70 -15.41 -15.05
CA SER A 187 -12.82 -14.45 -14.98
C SER A 187 -12.63 -13.34 -16.02
N PRO A 188 -13.72 -12.79 -16.62
CA PRO A 188 -13.65 -11.58 -17.45
C PRO A 188 -13.08 -10.35 -16.72
N GLU A 189 -13.16 -10.34 -15.38
CA GLU A 189 -12.67 -9.25 -14.53
C GLU A 189 -11.13 -9.19 -14.46
N MET A 190 -10.44 -10.29 -14.84
CA MET A 190 -8.98 -10.35 -14.86
C MET A 190 -8.38 -9.62 -16.06
N GLU A 191 -7.10 -9.25 -15.95
CA GLU A 191 -6.45 -8.38 -16.93
C GLU A 191 -6.27 -8.99 -18.32
N VAL A 192 -6.00 -10.30 -18.40
CA VAL A 192 -5.69 -10.95 -19.69
C VAL A 192 -6.88 -10.90 -20.67
N PRO A 193 -8.11 -11.26 -20.26
CA PRO A 193 -9.30 -11.04 -21.09
C PRO A 193 -9.49 -9.57 -21.52
N LYS A 194 -9.31 -8.61 -20.61
CA LYS A 194 -9.45 -7.17 -20.92
C LYS A 194 -8.43 -6.68 -21.95
N MET A 195 -7.17 -7.10 -21.82
CA MET A 195 -6.12 -6.80 -22.81
C MET A 195 -6.42 -7.43 -24.18
N LEU A 196 -6.94 -8.67 -24.22
CA LEU A 196 -7.35 -9.29 -25.48
C LEU A 196 -8.54 -8.55 -26.10
N TRP A 197 -9.50 -8.10 -25.28
CA TRP A 197 -10.62 -7.29 -25.74
C TRP A 197 -10.14 -5.97 -26.34
N LEU A 198 -9.23 -5.26 -25.68
CA LEU A 198 -8.64 -4.01 -26.20
C LEU A 198 -7.96 -4.24 -27.55
N LYS A 199 -7.16 -5.30 -27.66
CA LYS A 199 -6.47 -5.65 -28.90
C LYS A 199 -7.44 -5.93 -30.06
N GLU A 200 -8.55 -6.60 -29.79
CA GLU A 200 -9.52 -6.99 -30.83
C GLU A 200 -10.52 -5.88 -31.18
N GLN A 201 -10.99 -5.13 -30.18
CA GLN A 201 -12.08 -4.16 -30.32
C GLN A 201 -11.59 -2.72 -30.46
N MET A 202 -10.40 -2.41 -29.94
CA MET A 202 -9.81 -1.06 -29.97
C MET A 202 -8.35 -1.10 -30.44
N PRO A 203 -8.06 -1.62 -31.65
CA PRO A 203 -6.69 -1.82 -32.12
C PRO A 203 -5.88 -0.51 -32.22
N ALA A 204 -6.53 0.63 -32.50
CA ALA A 204 -5.88 1.93 -32.52
C ALA A 204 -5.44 2.39 -31.12
N ALA A 205 -6.29 2.20 -30.10
CA ALA A 205 -5.92 2.46 -28.71
C ALA A 205 -4.83 1.49 -28.24
N PHE A 206 -4.98 0.20 -28.52
CA PHE A 206 -3.99 -0.82 -28.17
C PHE A 206 -2.62 -0.57 -28.80
N ALA A 207 -2.55 0.06 -29.98
CA ALA A 207 -1.29 0.43 -30.61
C ALA A 207 -0.58 1.64 -29.98
N ARG A 208 -1.28 2.40 -29.12
CA ARG A 208 -0.74 3.54 -28.37
C ARG A 208 -0.20 3.15 -26.99
N VAL A 209 -0.63 1.99 -26.46
CA VAL A 209 -0.23 1.44 -25.16
C VAL A 209 1.13 0.75 -25.25
#